data_AF-A0A931V3L4-F1
#
_entry.id   AF-A0A931V3L4-F1
#
_cell.length_a   1.000
_cell.length_b   1.000
_cell.length_c   1.000
_cell.angle_alpha   90.00
_cell.angle_beta   90.00
_cell.angle_gamma   90.00
#
_symmetry.space_group_name_H-M   'P 1'
#
loop_
_entity.id
_entity.type
_entity.pdbx_description
1 polymer ?
#
loop_
_entity_poly.entity_id
_entity_poly.type
_entity_poly.pdbx_seq_one_letter_code
_entity_poly.pdbx_strand_id
1 'polypeptide(L)'
;MSKELVRSFVATFGAVFLAELGDKTQLATMAMAGTAGSARGRWLVFLAAATALVATSALGVLGGAVIGRYVRAQTIERLAGALFIVLGVLMLVRAK
;
A
#
# COMPACT_ATOMS: atom_id res chain seq x y z
N MET A 1 -11.05 -18.65 17.58
CA MET A 1 -10.99 -17.66 16.48
C MET A 1 -11.84 -18.16 15.33
N SER A 2 -12.86 -17.42 14.89
CA SER A 2 -13.79 -17.88 13.85
C SER A 2 -13.05 -18.07 12.52
N LYS A 3 -13.33 -19.17 11.80
CA LYS A 3 -12.66 -19.49 10.52
C LYS A 3 -12.76 -18.37 9.49
N GLU A 4 -13.83 -17.59 9.56
CA GLU A 4 -14.06 -16.41 8.71
C GLU A 4 -13.02 -15.31 8.92
N LEU A 5 -12.64 -15.03 10.18
CA LEU A 5 -11.66 -13.99 10.49
C LEU A 5 -10.28 -14.33 9.90
N VAL A 6 -9.89 -15.59 10.02
CA VAL A 6 -8.62 -16.10 9.46
C VAL A 6 -8.65 -16.02 7.94
N ARG A 7 -9.77 -16.37 7.31
CA ARG A 7 -9.92 -16.27 5.85
C ARG A 7 -9.80 -14.83 5.35
N SER A 8 -10.46 -13.88 6.01
CA SER A 8 -10.36 -12.46 5.67
C SER A 8 -8.95 -11.92 5.88
N PHE A 9 -8.28 -12.31 6.96
CA PHE A 9 -6.89 -11.92 7.20
C PHE A 9 -5.97 -12.40 6.07
N VAL A 10 -6.02 -13.69 5.72
CA VAL A 10 -5.15 -14.28 4.68
C VAL A 10 -5.43 -13.67 3.31
N ALA A 11 -6.70 -13.46 2.97
CA ALA A 11 -7.09 -12.84 1.69
C ALA A 11 -6.58 -11.39 1.59
N THR A 12 -6.82 -10.58 2.62
CA THR A 12 -6.37 -9.18 2.65
C THR A 12 -4.86 -9.08 2.67
N PHE A 13 -4.18 -9.88 3.50
CA PHE A 13 -2.71 -9.92 3.53
C PHE A 13 -2.15 -10.30 2.17
N GLY A 14 -2.65 -11.37 1.55
CA GLY A 14 -2.18 -11.82 0.24
C GLY A 14 -2.38 -10.76 -0.84
N ALA A 15 -3.55 -10.12 -0.88
CA ALA A 15 -3.85 -9.07 -1.85
C ALA A 15 -2.95 -7.84 -1.69
N VAL A 16 -2.81 -7.32 -0.46
CA VAL A 16 -1.95 -6.15 -0.19
C VAL A 16 -0.48 -6.49 -0.40
N PHE A 17 -0.02 -7.66 0.07
CA PHE A 17 1.35 -8.09 -0.13
C PHE A 17 1.71 -8.15 -1.62
N LEU A 18 0.88 -8.81 -2.44
CA LEU A 18 1.10 -8.87 -3.89
C LEU A 18 1.04 -7.49 -4.56
N ALA A 19 0.13 -6.61 -4.12
CA ALA A 19 0.00 -5.27 -4.68
C ALA A 19 1.22 -4.38 -4.38
N GLU A 20 1.83 -4.55 -3.21
CA GLU A 20 2.99 -3.76 -2.79
C GLU A 20 4.32 -4.33 -3.35
N LEU A 21 4.37 -5.60 -3.77
CA LEU A 21 5.57 -6.23 -4.33
C LEU A 21 6.03 -5.52 -5.61
N GLY A 22 7.24 -4.94 -5.56
CA GLY A 22 7.82 -4.24 -6.70
C GLY A 22 7.32 -2.81 -6.91
N ASP A 23 6.62 -2.23 -5.92
CA ASP A 23 6.26 -0.82 -6.00
C ASP A 23 7.49 0.11 -5.93
N LYS A 24 7.34 1.33 -6.47
CA LYS A 24 8.35 2.38 -6.44
C LYS A 24 8.85 2.68 -5.02
N THR A 25 7.99 2.55 -4.01
CA THR A 25 8.39 2.72 -2.60
C THR A 25 9.41 1.67 -2.16
N GLN A 26 9.33 0.43 -2.66
CA GLN A 26 10.32 -0.61 -2.35
C GLN A 26 11.67 -0.30 -3.00
N LEU A 27 11.69 0.14 -4.27
CA LEU A 27 12.93 0.57 -4.94
C LEU A 27 13.59 1.75 -4.21
N ALA A 28 12.80 2.74 -3.78
CA ALA A 28 13.29 3.85 -2.98
C ALA A 28 13.85 3.39 -1.62
N THR A 29 13.17 2.46 -0.95
CA THR A 29 13.61 1.88 0.33
C THR A 29 14.92 1.11 0.16
N MET A 30 15.06 0.33 -0.93
CA MET A 30 16.30 -0.39 -1.27
C MET A 30 17.46 0.58 -1.52
N ALA A 31 17.23 1.65 -2.27
CA ALA A 31 18.25 2.68 -2.53
C ALA A 31 18.71 3.36 -1.22
N MET A 32 17.77 3.77 -0.36
CA MET A 32 18.09 4.37 0.93
C MET A 32 18.82 3.41 1.87
N ALA A 33 18.44 2.13 1.87
CA ALA A 33 19.13 1.10 2.64
C ALA A 33 20.57 0.87 2.12
N GLY A 34 20.78 0.97 0.80
CA GLY A 34 22.10 0.88 0.18
C GLY A 34 23.06 1.99 0.60
N THR A 35 22.56 3.21 0.80
CA THR A 35 23.37 4.37 1.22
C THR A 35 23.52 4.52 2.73
N ALA A 36 22.88 3.69 3.55
CA ALA A 36 22.82 3.86 5.00
C ALA A 36 24.17 3.65 5.74
N GLY A 37 25.19 3.09 5.07
CA GLY A 37 26.57 2.97 5.56
C GLY A 37 26.82 2.07 6.78
N SER A 38 25.77 1.67 7.51
CA SER A 38 25.85 0.89 8.73
C SER A 38 24.66 -0.08 8.89
N ALA A 39 24.85 -1.15 9.67
CA ALA A 39 23.77 -2.09 9.98
C ALA A 39 22.61 -1.40 10.71
N ARG A 40 22.91 -0.48 11.65
CA ARG A 40 21.89 0.29 12.39
C ARG A 40 21.10 1.22 11.45
N GLY A 41 21.76 1.84 10.48
CA GLY A 41 21.11 2.66 9.45
C GLY A 41 20.14 1.86 8.58
N ARG A 42 20.49 0.64 8.17
CA ARG A 42 19.59 -0.23 7.39
C ARG A 42 18.32 -0.61 8.17
N TRP A 43 18.45 -0.90 9.46
CA TRP A 43 17.29 -1.16 10.32
C TRP A 43 16.42 0.08 10.52
N LEU A 44 17.01 1.26 10.61
CA LEU A 44 16.24 2.52 10.66
C LEU A 44 15.44 2.75 9.38
N VAL A 45 16.04 2.51 8.20
CA VAL A 45 15.33 2.62 6.91
C VAL A 45 14.17 1.63 6.85
N PHE A 46 14.40 0.37 7.26
CA PHE A 46 13.35 -0.64 7.33
C PHE A 46 12.20 -0.21 8.25
N LEU A 47 12.51 0.25 9.47
CA LEU A 47 11.50 0.69 10.43
C LEU A 47 10.72 1.89 9.90
N ALA A 48 11.40 2.88 9.31
CA ALA A 48 10.75 4.05 8.74
C ALA A 48 9.77 3.66 7.61
N ALA A 49 10.20 2.81 6.68
CA ALA A 49 9.36 2.33 5.58
C ALA A 49 8.17 1.50 6.09
N ALA A 50 8.42 0.59 7.05
CA ALA A 50 7.38 -0.25 7.65
C ALA A 50 6.34 0.59 8.41
N THR A 51 6.79 1.56 9.22
CA THR A 51 5.88 2.48 9.93
C THR A 51 5.08 3.33 8.96
N ALA A 52 5.69 3.81 7.86
CA ALA A 52 4.98 4.55 6.82
C ALA A 52 3.87 3.68 6.20
N LEU A 53 4.16 2.43 5.82
CA LEU A 53 3.18 1.50 5.25
C LEU A 53 2.04 1.17 6.22
N VAL A 54 2.35 0.94 7.50
CA VAL A 54 1.33 0.72 8.53
C VAL A 54 0.46 1.97 8.71
N ALA A 55 1.06 3.16 8.76
CA ALA A 55 0.34 4.42 8.93
C ALA A 55 -0.59 4.72 7.75
N THR A 56 -0.11 4.57 6.51
CA THR A 56 -0.93 4.78 5.31
C THR A 56 -2.05 3.76 5.21
N SER A 57 -1.78 2.49 5.54
CA SER A 57 -2.81 1.44 5.61
C SER A 57 -3.88 1.76 6.67
N ALA A 58 -3.47 2.23 7.85
CA ALA A 58 -4.40 2.63 8.91
C ALA A 58 -5.28 3.80 8.47
N LEU A 59 -4.70 4.81 7.81
CA LEU A 59 -5.46 5.92 7.22
C LEU A 59 -6.44 5.43 6.15
N GLY A 60 -6.05 4.45 5.32
CA GLY A 60 -6.92 3.83 4.33
C GLY A 60 -8.12 3.12 4.97
N VAL A 61 -7.91 2.37 6.05
CA VAL A 61 -8.99 1.70 6.80
C VAL A 61 -9.93 2.72 7.45
N LEU A 62 -9.39 3.76 8.09
CA LEU A 62 -10.18 4.82 8.72
C LEU A 62 -10.99 5.60 7.68
N GLY A 63 -10.36 6.00 6.58
CA GLY A 63 -11.03 6.69 5.47
C GLY A 63 -12.10 5.81 4.83
N GLY A 64 -11.79 4.54 4.56
CA GLY A 64 -12.75 3.57 4.03
C GLY A 64 -13.94 3.34 4.95
N ALA A 65 -13.72 3.27 6.26
CA ALA A 65 -14.77 3.12 7.27
C ALA A 65 -15.70 4.35 7.37
N VAL A 66 -15.17 5.55 7.13
CA VAL A 66 -15.97 6.79 7.08
C VAL A 66 -16.72 6.90 5.76
N ILE A 67 -16.02 6.79 4.63
CA ILE A 67 -16.60 6.95 3.28
C ILE A 67 -17.64 5.86 3.01
N GLY A 68 -17.40 4.63 3.45
CA GLY A 68 -18.31 3.50 3.29
C GLY A 68 -19.68 3.67 3.97
N ARG A 69 -19.81 4.63 4.91
CA ARG A 69 -21.11 5.00 5.52
C ARG A 69 -21.99 5.81 4.57
N TYR A 70 -21.38 6.52 3.61
CA TYR A 70 -22.07 7.45 2.72
C TYR A 70 -22.08 6.96 1.27
N VAL A 71 -21.12 6.12 0.88
CA VAL A 71 -20.91 5.67 -0.50
C VAL A 71 -20.96 4.15 -0.56
N ARG A 72 -21.69 3.61 -1.55
CA ARG A 72 -21.77 2.17 -1.81
C ARG A 72 -20.38 1.62 -2.18
N ALA A 73 -19.99 0.47 -1.64
CA ALA A 73 -18.70 -0.18 -1.91
C ALA A 73 -18.38 -0.29 -3.40
N GLN A 74 -19.36 -0.68 -4.23
CA GLN A 74 -19.19 -0.80 -5.68
C GLN A 74 -18.82 0.52 -6.38
N THR A 75 -19.26 1.67 -5.84
CA THR A 75 -18.87 2.99 -6.37
C THR A 75 -17.43 3.31 -6.00
N ILE A 76 -17.02 3.00 -4.77
CA ILE A 76 -15.64 3.18 -4.29
C ILE A 76 -14.68 2.34 -5.15
N GLU A 77 -14.99 1.07 -5.40
CA GLU A 77 -14.17 0.17 -6.22
C GLU A 77 -14.04 0.67 -7.66
N ARG A 78 -15.15 1.10 -8.29
CA ARG A 78 -15.12 1.64 -9.66
C ARG A 78 -14.30 2.92 -9.75
N LEU A 79 -14.45 3.84 -8.79
CA LEU A 79 -13.68 5.08 -8.75
C LEU A 79 -12.19 4.81 -8.50
N ALA A 80 -11.85 3.89 -7.60
CA ALA A 80 -10.47 3.48 -7.35
C ALA A 80 -9.84 2.87 -8.61
N GLY A 81 -10.54 1.96 -9.29
CA GLY A 81 -10.08 1.37 -10.55
C GLY A 81 -9.88 2.41 -11.66
N ALA A 82 -10.83 3.32 -11.85
CA ALA A 82 -10.70 4.41 -12.81
C ALA A 82 -9.51 5.33 -12.50
N LEU A 83 -9.31 5.68 -11.23
CA LEU A 83 -8.16 6.46 -10.77
C LEU A 83 -6.84 5.72 -11.06
N PHE A 84 -6.76 4.43 -10.78
CA PHE A 84 -5.58 3.61 -11.09
C PHE A 84 -5.26 3.60 -12.58
N ILE A 85 -6.27 3.46 -13.45
CA ILE A 85 -6.09 3.52 -14.91
C ILE A 85 -5.56 4.90 -15.32
N VAL A 86 -6.17 5.98 -14.84
CA VAL A 86 -5.74 7.35 -15.16
C VAL A 86 -4.31 7.60 -14.72
N LEU A 87 -3.96 7.22 -13.48
CA LEU A 87 -2.60 7.37 -12.96
C LEU A 87 -1.61 6.50 -13.72
N GLY A 88 -1.99 5.28 -14.10
CA GLY A 88 -1.17 4.38 -14.92
C GLY A 88 -0.86 4.97 -16.30
N VAL A 89 -1.88 5.49 -16.99
CA VAL A 89 -1.71 6.19 -18.29
C VAL A 89 -0.83 7.43 -18.11
N LEU A 90 -1.07 8.23 -17.09
CA LEU A 90 -0.27 9.42 -16.81
C LEU A 90 1.21 9.08 -16.54
N MET A 91 1.47 8.00 -15.79
CA MET A 91 2.82 7.50 -15.57
C MET A 91 3.48 7.05 -16.87
N LEU A 92 2.75 6.36 -17.75
CA LEU A 92 3.27 5.92 -19.05
C LEU A 92 3.62 7.11 -19.96
N VAL A 93 2.76 8.13 -20.02
CA VAL A 93 3.01 9.35 -20.80
C VAL A 93 4.19 10.16 -20.26
N ARG A 94 4.43 10.14 -18.95
CA ARG A 94 5.55 10.85 -18.30
C ARG A 94 6.84 10.05 -18.21
N ALA A 95 6.81 8.74 -18.49
CA ALA A 95 8.01 7.92 -18.59
C ALA A 95 8.78 8.33 -19.86
N LYS A 96 9.73 9.25 -19.70
CA LYS A 96 10.76 9.55 -20.70
C LYS A 96 11.88 8.53 -20.62
#